data_AF-A0A4R8DZU8-F1
#
_entry.id   AF-A0A4R8DZU8-F1
#
_cell.length_a   1.000
_cell.length_b   1.000
_cell.length_c   1.000
_cell.angle_alpha   90.00
_cell.angle_beta   90.00
_cell.angle_gamma   90.00
#
_symmetry.space_group_name_H-M   'P 1'
#
loop_
_entity.id
_entity.type
_entity.pdbx_description
1 polymer ?
#
loop_
_entity_poly.entity_id
_entity_poly.type
_entity_poly.pdbx_seq_one_letter_code
_entity_poly.pdbx_strand_id
1 'polypeptide(L)'
;MPWSGAGWEERLAAAGFEAAEVLVHMEAPAGSAVGEPVAAIDTEADAVAFAEVQSAVFLDVGEPDYDWWQKMFVQQALQNYRQPAQSLYLLRVDGDPASITLVLRTGSVAGVYAVATKPQYRGRGLATRLLAQARRDAAGGRLTLQVVEGSDAERLYLSVGFRPAYRSPHLRRS
;
A
#
# COMPACT_ATOMS: atom_id res chain seq x y z
N MET A 1 29.21 -3.72 -0.32
CA MET A 1 28.21 -4.74 0.06
C MET A 1 28.20 -5.83 -1.01
N PRO A 2 28.22 -7.13 -0.67
CA PRO A 2 28.27 -8.21 -1.66
C PRO A 2 27.06 -8.20 -2.63
N TRP A 3 25.98 -7.57 -2.19
CA TRP A 3 24.69 -7.43 -2.89
C TRP A 3 24.52 -6.10 -3.64
N SER A 4 25.61 -5.37 -3.90
CA SER A 4 25.60 -4.10 -4.66
C SER A 4 26.80 -4.02 -5.61
N GLY A 5 26.69 -3.25 -6.69
CA GLY A 5 27.78 -3.00 -7.65
C GLY A 5 27.73 -3.95 -8.85
N ALA A 6 28.66 -3.80 -9.81
CA ALA A 6 28.65 -4.61 -11.03
C ALA A 6 28.65 -6.12 -10.72
N GLY A 7 27.91 -6.88 -11.54
CA GLY A 7 27.86 -8.34 -11.43
C GLY A 7 27.04 -8.88 -10.25
N TRP A 8 26.19 -8.05 -9.61
CA TRP A 8 25.46 -8.44 -8.39
C TRP A 8 24.35 -9.46 -8.67
N GLU A 9 23.72 -9.39 -9.84
CA GLU A 9 22.67 -10.31 -10.27
C GLU A 9 23.23 -11.72 -10.48
N GLU A 10 24.39 -11.83 -11.14
CA GLU A 10 25.06 -13.11 -11.39
C GLU A 10 25.51 -13.77 -10.08
N ARG A 11 25.96 -12.98 -9.10
CA ARG A 11 26.30 -13.50 -7.77
C ARG A 11 25.06 -14.02 -7.03
N LEU A 12 23.91 -13.37 -7.18
CA LEU A 12 22.65 -13.83 -6.58
C LEU A 12 22.13 -15.09 -7.28
N ALA A 13 22.18 -15.14 -8.61
CA ALA A 13 21.85 -16.33 -9.39
C ALA A 13 22.73 -17.52 -8.99
N ALA A 14 24.06 -17.33 -8.88
CA ALA A 14 24.98 -18.36 -8.41
C ALA A 14 24.72 -18.81 -6.96
N ALA A 15 24.07 -17.98 -6.15
CA ALA A 15 23.64 -18.30 -4.78
C ALA A 15 22.24 -18.95 -4.70
N GLY A 16 21.61 -19.26 -5.84
CA GLY A 16 20.31 -19.92 -5.91
C GLY A 16 19.12 -18.98 -5.78
N PHE A 17 19.29 -17.70 -6.11
CA PHE A 17 18.19 -16.76 -6.22
C PHE A 17 17.72 -16.65 -7.67
N GLU A 18 16.41 -16.56 -7.86
CA GLU A 18 15.77 -16.31 -9.14
C GLU A 18 14.92 -15.04 -9.10
N ALA A 19 14.69 -14.45 -10.28
CA ALA A 19 13.82 -13.29 -10.42
C ALA A 19 12.38 -13.64 -10.00
N ALA A 20 11.79 -12.77 -9.17
CA ALA A 20 10.41 -12.90 -8.73
C ALA A 20 9.52 -11.84 -9.37
N GLU A 21 9.79 -10.57 -9.08
CA GLU A 21 9.01 -9.43 -9.57
C GLU A 21 9.89 -8.18 -9.66
N VAL A 22 9.39 -7.11 -10.28
CA VAL A 22 10.02 -5.79 -10.24
C VAL A 22 9.08 -4.85 -9.52
N LEU A 23 9.57 -4.20 -8.47
CA LEU A 23 8.84 -3.11 -7.84
C LEU A 23 9.19 -1.78 -8.50
N VAL A 24 8.16 -1.06 -8.90
CA VAL A 24 8.23 0.34 -9.31
C VAL A 24 7.98 1.20 -8.07
N HIS A 25 8.96 2.02 -7.73
CA HIS A 25 8.81 3.04 -6.69
C HIS A 25 8.27 4.28 -7.37
N MET A 26 7.09 4.73 -6.96
CA MET A 26 6.39 5.84 -7.58
C MET A 26 6.31 7.03 -6.64
N GLU A 27 6.30 8.23 -7.20
CA GLU A 27 6.07 9.46 -6.46
C GLU A 27 5.01 10.36 -7.11
N ALA A 28 4.38 11.20 -6.30
CA ALA A 28 3.52 12.27 -6.75
C ALA A 28 3.73 13.52 -5.89
N PRO A 29 3.55 14.75 -6.41
CA PRO A 29 3.56 15.94 -5.58
C PRO A 29 2.36 15.93 -4.62
N ALA A 30 2.53 16.48 -3.43
CA ALA A 30 1.40 16.87 -2.60
C ALA A 30 0.54 17.92 -3.32
N GLY A 31 -0.70 18.12 -2.87
CA GLY A 31 -1.53 19.18 -3.42
C GLY A 31 -3.00 19.04 -3.05
N SER A 32 -3.80 19.97 -3.55
CA SER A 32 -5.25 19.84 -3.49
C SER A 32 -5.69 18.62 -4.28
N ALA A 33 -6.68 17.90 -3.74
CA ALA A 33 -7.32 16.80 -4.42
C ALA A 33 -8.83 17.04 -4.43
N VAL A 34 -9.46 16.74 -5.58
CA VAL A 34 -10.90 16.90 -5.78
C VAL A 34 -11.67 15.87 -4.94
N GLY A 35 -12.87 16.24 -4.49
CA GLY A 35 -13.77 15.38 -3.72
C GLY A 35 -13.73 15.66 -2.22
N GLU A 36 -14.61 14.99 -1.48
CA GLU A 36 -14.72 15.16 -0.04
C GLU A 36 -13.52 14.57 0.71
N PRO A 37 -13.04 15.23 1.78
CA PRO A 37 -12.09 14.63 2.72
C PRO A 37 -12.60 13.33 3.32
N VAL A 38 -11.70 12.40 3.56
CA VAL A 38 -11.98 11.15 4.28
C VAL A 38 -11.33 11.26 5.65
N ALA A 39 -12.09 11.06 6.71
CA ALA A 39 -11.56 11.04 8.07
C ALA A 39 -10.72 9.76 8.29
N ALA A 40 -9.63 9.88 9.03
CA ALA A 40 -8.91 8.70 9.52
C ALA A 40 -9.79 7.95 10.53
N ILE A 41 -9.63 6.63 10.59
CA ILE A 41 -10.31 5.81 11.58
C ILE A 41 -9.82 6.16 12.99
N ASP A 42 -10.71 6.11 13.98
CA ASP A 42 -10.39 6.49 15.37
C ASP A 42 -10.92 5.49 16.41
N THR A 43 -11.48 4.37 15.95
CA THR A 43 -11.98 3.28 16.79
C THR A 43 -11.23 1.96 16.56
N GLU A 44 -11.19 1.10 17.59
CA GLU A 44 -10.66 -0.25 17.45
C GLU A 44 -11.50 -1.10 16.47
N ALA A 45 -12.82 -0.90 16.45
CA ALA A 45 -13.71 -1.60 15.52
C ALA A 45 -13.37 -1.30 14.06
N ASP A 46 -13.05 -0.05 13.74
CA ASP A 46 -12.60 0.32 12.40
C ASP A 46 -11.18 -0.16 12.10
N ALA A 47 -10.29 -0.26 13.10
CA ALA A 47 -8.96 -0.84 12.92
C ALA A 47 -9.04 -2.35 12.60
N VAL A 48 -9.95 -3.07 13.25
CA VAL A 48 -10.23 -4.49 12.92
C VAL A 48 -10.83 -4.60 11.52
N ALA A 49 -11.79 -3.75 11.17
CA ALA A 49 -12.38 -3.71 9.82
C ALA A 49 -11.36 -3.33 8.73
N PHE A 50 -10.39 -2.48 9.04
CA PHE A 50 -9.29 -2.17 8.15
C PHE A 50 -8.47 -3.43 7.84
N ALA A 51 -8.07 -4.16 8.90
CA ALA A 51 -7.30 -5.40 8.76
C ALA A 51 -8.09 -6.51 8.05
N GLU A 52 -9.40 -6.55 8.18
CA GLU A 52 -10.28 -7.44 7.41
C GLU A 52 -10.17 -7.19 5.90
N VAL A 53 -10.29 -5.94 5.46
CA VAL A 53 -10.12 -5.58 4.04
C VAL A 53 -8.71 -5.88 3.57
N GLN A 54 -7.70 -5.59 4.39
CA GLN A 54 -6.30 -5.90 4.07
C GLN A 54 -6.10 -7.40 3.85
N SER A 55 -6.59 -8.23 4.78
CA SER A 55 -6.48 -9.69 4.70
C SER A 55 -7.18 -10.23 3.45
N ALA A 56 -8.39 -9.75 3.16
CA ALA A 56 -9.20 -10.21 2.03
C ALA A 56 -8.59 -9.90 0.65
N VAL A 57 -7.60 -9.01 0.58
CA VAL A 57 -6.98 -8.59 -0.69
C VAL A 57 -5.54 -9.06 -0.82
N PHE A 58 -4.80 -9.16 0.28
CA PHE A 58 -3.36 -9.49 0.27
C PHE A 58 -3.02 -10.90 0.72
N LEU A 59 -3.97 -11.66 1.25
CA LEU A 59 -3.74 -13.05 1.66
C LEU A 59 -4.54 -13.99 0.76
N ASP A 60 -3.91 -15.11 0.39
CA ASP A 60 -4.58 -16.20 -0.30
C ASP A 60 -4.95 -17.30 0.69
N VAL A 61 -6.22 -17.70 0.67
CA VAL A 61 -6.74 -18.76 1.56
C VAL A 61 -6.03 -20.07 1.23
N GLY A 62 -5.39 -20.67 2.25
CA GLY A 62 -4.66 -21.93 2.11
C GLY A 62 -3.14 -21.79 2.08
N GLU A 63 -2.61 -20.56 2.12
CA GLU A 63 -1.17 -20.36 2.35
C GLU A 63 -0.77 -20.80 3.78
N PRO A 64 0.43 -21.40 3.97
CA PRO A 64 0.85 -21.99 5.24
C PRO A 64 0.76 -21.06 6.47
N ASP A 65 0.88 -19.75 6.27
CA ASP A 65 0.91 -18.74 7.34
C ASP A 65 -0.32 -17.83 7.36
N TYR A 66 -1.42 -18.19 6.68
CA TYR A 66 -2.62 -17.35 6.55
C TYR A 66 -3.14 -16.84 7.91
N ASP A 67 -3.36 -17.74 8.87
CA ASP A 67 -3.90 -17.39 10.19
C ASP A 67 -2.95 -16.48 10.98
N TRP A 68 -1.64 -16.69 10.81
CA TRP A 68 -0.63 -15.86 11.44
C TRP A 68 -0.66 -14.45 10.86
N TRP A 69 -0.66 -14.32 9.53
CA TRP A 69 -0.73 -13.04 8.85
C TRP A 69 -2.00 -12.26 9.16
N GLN A 70 -3.15 -12.94 9.21
CA GLN A 70 -4.41 -12.32 9.59
C GLN A 70 -4.34 -11.72 11.01
N LYS A 71 -3.82 -12.48 11.98
CA LYS A 71 -3.62 -12.00 13.36
C LYS A 71 -2.63 -10.82 13.39
N MET A 72 -1.56 -10.91 12.62
CA MET A 72 -0.55 -9.85 12.53
C MET A 72 -1.14 -8.56 11.96
N PHE A 73 -1.96 -8.61 10.90
CA PHE A 73 -2.62 -7.42 10.35
C PHE A 73 -3.56 -6.76 11.36
N VAL A 74 -4.34 -7.53 12.11
CA VAL A 74 -5.20 -7.00 13.18
C VAL A 74 -4.36 -6.32 14.27
N GLN A 75 -3.31 -6.98 14.75
CA GLN A 75 -2.42 -6.42 15.77
C GLN A 75 -1.77 -5.12 15.31
N GLN A 76 -1.26 -5.08 14.08
CA GLN A 76 -0.64 -3.89 13.50
C GLN A 76 -1.66 -2.75 13.33
N ALA A 77 -2.86 -3.02 12.84
CA ALA A 77 -3.90 -1.99 12.71
C ALA A 77 -4.26 -1.39 14.08
N LEU A 78 -4.45 -2.23 15.12
CA LEU A 78 -4.73 -1.78 16.49
C LEU A 78 -3.58 -0.98 17.11
N GLN A 79 -2.33 -1.29 16.78
CA GLN A 79 -1.17 -0.53 17.24
C GLN A 79 -1.02 0.81 16.51
N ASN A 80 -1.43 0.87 15.24
CA ASN A 80 -1.12 1.98 14.34
C ASN A 80 -2.23 3.04 14.21
N TYR A 81 -3.50 2.69 14.43
CA TYR A 81 -4.62 3.58 14.09
C TYR A 81 -4.66 4.94 14.82
N ARG A 82 -3.99 5.05 15.97
CA ARG A 82 -3.84 6.31 16.73
C ARG A 82 -2.42 6.87 16.75
N GLN A 83 -1.50 6.30 15.98
CA GLN A 83 -0.12 6.80 15.95
C GLN A 83 -0.09 8.17 15.25
N PRO A 84 0.52 9.22 15.85
CA PRO A 84 0.45 10.58 15.29
C PRO A 84 1.02 10.71 13.87
N ALA A 85 2.06 9.93 13.57
CA ALA A 85 2.70 9.92 12.26
C ALA A 85 1.91 9.10 11.21
N GLN A 86 0.80 8.48 11.58
CA GLN A 86 0.05 7.57 10.72
C GLN A 86 -1.41 8.00 10.59
N SER A 87 -2.02 7.66 9.46
CA SER A 87 -3.47 7.75 9.26
C SER A 87 -3.93 6.53 8.49
N LEU A 88 -4.86 5.78 9.09
CA LEU A 88 -5.51 4.65 8.45
C LEU A 88 -6.88 5.12 7.97
N TYR A 89 -7.20 4.80 6.73
CA TYR A 89 -8.47 5.17 6.11
C TYR A 89 -9.25 3.93 5.74
N LEU A 90 -10.55 3.99 5.97
CA LEU A 90 -11.51 2.94 5.63
C LEU A 90 -12.73 3.58 4.97
N LEU A 91 -13.09 3.10 3.78
CA LEU A 91 -14.36 3.39 3.14
C LEU A 91 -15.28 2.18 3.24
N ARG A 92 -16.56 2.46 3.52
CA ARG A 92 -17.63 1.47 3.58
C ARG A 92 -18.60 1.66 2.41
N VAL A 93 -19.20 0.58 1.95
CA VAL A 93 -20.32 0.57 1.00
C VAL A 93 -21.48 -0.13 1.69
N ASP A 94 -22.60 0.57 1.87
CA ASP A 94 -23.78 0.05 2.57
C ASP A 94 -23.47 -0.53 3.97
N GLY A 95 -22.48 0.07 4.65
CA GLY A 95 -21.99 -0.35 5.97
C GLY A 95 -20.83 -1.35 5.96
N ASP A 96 -20.60 -2.07 4.85
CA ASP A 96 -19.55 -3.09 4.73
C ASP A 96 -18.17 -2.46 4.48
N PRO A 97 -17.10 -2.85 5.21
CA PRO A 97 -15.72 -2.45 4.90
C PRO A 97 -15.33 -2.80 3.46
N ALA A 98 -15.02 -1.79 2.65
CA ALA A 98 -14.87 -1.98 1.20
C ALA A 98 -13.46 -1.68 0.69
N SER A 99 -12.83 -0.61 1.19
CA SER A 99 -11.53 -0.17 0.68
C SER A 99 -10.72 0.54 1.77
N ILE A 100 -9.41 0.35 1.75
CA ILE A 100 -8.48 0.92 2.74
C ILE A 100 -7.23 1.52 2.11
N THR A 101 -6.58 2.40 2.86
CA THR A 101 -5.18 2.77 2.67
C THR A 101 -4.59 3.27 3.99
N LEU A 102 -3.29 3.07 4.18
CA LEU A 102 -2.49 3.64 5.27
C LEU A 102 -1.58 4.74 4.71
N VAL A 103 -1.48 5.86 5.42
CA VAL A 103 -0.51 6.92 5.15
C VAL A 103 0.43 7.05 6.34
N LEU A 104 1.73 6.94 6.10
CA LEU A 104 2.80 7.18 7.07
C LEU A 104 3.55 8.46 6.69
N ARG A 105 3.64 9.42 7.61
CA ARG A 105 4.31 10.71 7.40
C ARG A 105 5.67 10.72 8.07
N THR A 106 6.70 11.13 7.34
CA THR A 106 8.05 11.34 7.86
C THR A 106 8.67 12.54 7.18
N GLY A 107 8.87 13.63 7.94
CA GLY A 107 9.33 14.90 7.39
C GLY A 107 8.38 15.41 6.30
N SER A 108 8.90 15.65 5.10
CA SER A 108 8.15 16.10 3.92
C SER A 108 7.67 14.97 3.01
N VAL A 109 7.73 13.72 3.47
CA VAL A 109 7.32 12.55 2.69
C VAL A 109 6.14 11.84 3.35
N ALA A 110 5.13 11.52 2.55
CA ALA A 110 4.00 10.69 2.93
C ALA A 110 4.06 9.37 2.14
N GLY A 111 4.38 8.28 2.83
CA GLY A 111 4.33 6.92 2.27
C GLY A 111 2.90 6.40 2.26
N VAL A 112 2.45 5.90 1.11
CA VAL A 112 1.14 5.25 0.95
C VAL A 112 1.34 3.73 0.95
N TYR A 113 0.63 3.06 1.84
CA TYR A 113 0.70 1.62 2.06
C TYR A 113 -0.70 1.00 2.04
N ALA A 114 -0.74 -0.33 1.82
CA ALA A 114 -1.95 -1.14 1.94
C ALA A 114 -3.16 -0.60 1.17
N VAL A 115 -2.96 -0.08 -0.04
CA VAL A 115 -4.06 0.32 -0.92
C VAL A 115 -4.80 -0.95 -1.34
N ALA A 116 -6.02 -1.13 -0.82
CA ALA A 116 -6.80 -2.32 -1.09
C ALA A 116 -8.28 -1.99 -1.31
N THR A 117 -8.91 -2.72 -2.22
CA THR A 117 -10.37 -2.69 -2.44
C THR A 117 -10.83 -4.13 -2.67
N LYS A 118 -11.79 -4.61 -1.87
CA LYS A 118 -12.35 -5.96 -2.04
C LYS A 118 -12.89 -6.12 -3.47
N PRO A 119 -12.72 -7.28 -4.14
CA PRO A 119 -13.07 -7.47 -5.54
C PRO A 119 -14.48 -6.99 -5.93
N GLN A 120 -15.50 -7.29 -5.11
CA GLN A 120 -16.90 -6.91 -5.34
C GLN A 120 -17.20 -5.40 -5.31
N TYR A 121 -16.26 -4.58 -4.82
CA TYR A 121 -16.39 -3.11 -4.73
C TYR A 121 -15.47 -2.35 -5.69
N ARG A 122 -14.73 -3.07 -6.56
CA ARG A 122 -13.85 -2.45 -7.57
C ARG A 122 -14.66 -1.72 -8.65
N GLY A 123 -13.99 -0.83 -9.38
CA GLY A 123 -14.63 -0.03 -10.45
C GLY A 123 -15.52 1.12 -9.97
N ARG A 124 -15.56 1.39 -8.65
CA ARG A 124 -16.40 2.44 -8.03
C ARG A 124 -15.63 3.68 -7.59
N GLY A 125 -14.36 3.82 -7.97
CA GLY A 125 -13.52 4.97 -7.61
C GLY A 125 -13.08 5.04 -6.14
N LEU A 126 -13.27 3.98 -5.34
CA LEU A 126 -12.96 3.99 -3.90
C LEU A 126 -11.45 4.21 -3.62
N ALA A 127 -10.58 3.45 -4.28
CA ALA A 127 -9.14 3.62 -4.16
C ALA A 127 -8.70 5.03 -4.59
N THR A 128 -9.30 5.59 -5.65
CA THR A 128 -9.03 6.97 -6.10
C THR A 128 -9.38 8.00 -5.04
N ARG A 129 -10.52 7.84 -4.34
CA ARG A 129 -10.91 8.72 -3.22
C ARG A 129 -9.91 8.65 -2.05
N LEU A 130 -9.43 7.45 -1.73
CA LEU A 130 -8.41 7.25 -0.70
C LEU A 130 -7.06 7.87 -1.07
N LEU A 131 -6.62 7.71 -2.32
CA LEU A 131 -5.39 8.34 -2.82
C LEU A 131 -5.51 9.87 -2.86
N ALA A 132 -6.70 10.41 -3.14
CA ALA A 132 -6.98 11.83 -3.02
C ALA A 132 -6.81 12.32 -1.58
N GLN A 133 -7.27 11.55 -0.58
CA GLN A 133 -7.02 11.89 0.82
C GLN A 133 -5.53 11.82 1.18
N ALA A 134 -4.83 10.76 0.77
CA ALA A 134 -3.38 10.66 0.97
C ALA A 134 -2.62 11.85 0.38
N ARG A 135 -3.11 12.41 -0.74
CA ARG A 135 -2.52 13.59 -1.37
C ARG A 135 -2.68 14.86 -0.54
N ARG A 136 -3.80 15.00 0.17
CA ARG A 136 -4.03 16.10 1.13
C ARG A 136 -3.10 15.98 2.33
N ASP A 137 -2.91 14.77 2.84
CA ASP A 137 -2.05 14.47 3.99
C ASP A 137 -0.57 14.82 3.76
N ALA A 138 -0.12 14.84 2.51
CA ALA A 138 1.27 15.14 2.18
C ALA A 138 1.63 16.64 2.34
N ALA A 139 0.67 17.54 2.68
CA ALA A 139 0.87 18.91 3.18
C ALA A 139 2.00 19.76 2.53
N GLY A 140 2.17 19.67 1.20
CA GLY A 140 3.21 20.42 0.45
C GLY A 140 4.51 19.65 0.17
N GLY A 141 4.61 18.41 0.65
CA GLY A 141 5.69 17.48 0.41
C GLY A 141 5.47 16.57 -0.82
N ARG A 142 5.88 15.31 -0.70
CA ARG A 142 5.71 14.27 -1.73
C ARG A 142 5.04 13.03 -1.19
N LEU A 143 4.25 12.38 -2.06
CA LEU A 143 3.74 11.04 -1.84
C LEU A 143 4.71 10.04 -2.45
N THR A 144 4.86 8.89 -1.78
CA THR A 144 5.62 7.76 -2.32
C THR A 144 4.89 6.45 -2.09
N LEU A 145 4.97 5.53 -3.03
CA LEU A 145 4.48 4.16 -2.89
C LEU A 145 5.32 3.18 -3.70
N GLN A 146 5.09 1.89 -3.46
CA GLN A 146 5.67 0.81 -4.25
C GLN A 146 4.56 -0.01 -4.87
N VAL A 147 4.81 -0.51 -6.08
CA VAL A 147 3.84 -1.32 -6.82
C VAL A 147 4.56 -2.30 -7.72
N VAL A 148 3.96 -3.47 -7.93
CA VAL A 148 4.46 -4.45 -8.91
C VAL A 148 4.32 -3.89 -10.32
N GLU A 149 5.39 -3.95 -11.11
CA GLU A 149 5.43 -3.52 -12.50
C GLU A 149 4.37 -4.25 -13.34
N GLY A 150 3.66 -3.52 -14.20
CA GLY A 150 2.62 -4.03 -15.08
C GLY A 150 1.26 -4.29 -14.41
N SER A 151 1.16 -4.16 -13.09
CA SER A 151 -0.07 -4.44 -12.35
C SER A 151 -1.20 -3.44 -12.63
N ASP A 152 -2.44 -3.85 -12.35
CA ASP A 152 -3.61 -2.98 -12.40
C ASP A 152 -3.47 -1.77 -11.46
N ALA A 153 -2.81 -1.97 -10.32
CA ALA A 153 -2.53 -0.91 -9.36
C ALA A 153 -1.56 0.13 -9.94
N GLU A 154 -0.53 -0.28 -10.68
CA GLU A 154 0.38 0.67 -11.35
C GLU A 154 -0.39 1.57 -12.32
N ARG A 155 -1.27 0.98 -13.15
CA ARG A 155 -2.11 1.75 -14.08
C ARG A 155 -3.02 2.74 -13.36
N LEU A 156 -3.60 2.34 -12.23
CA LEU A 156 -4.37 3.25 -11.36
C LEU A 156 -3.50 4.41 -10.86
N TYR A 157 -2.31 4.12 -10.32
CA TYR A 157 -1.43 5.16 -9.78
C TYR A 157 -0.98 6.16 -10.85
N LEU A 158 -0.62 5.68 -12.04
CA LEU A 158 -0.33 6.53 -13.20
C LEU A 158 -1.52 7.44 -13.55
N SER A 159 -2.74 6.89 -13.56
CA SER A 159 -3.96 7.65 -13.90
C SER A 159 -4.28 8.78 -12.91
N VAL A 160 -3.82 8.67 -11.65
CA VAL A 160 -4.02 9.68 -10.61
C VAL A 160 -2.78 10.53 -10.34
N GLY A 161 -1.83 10.53 -11.29
CA GLY A 161 -0.70 11.45 -11.33
C GLY A 161 0.51 11.04 -10.49
N PHE A 162 0.66 9.77 -10.15
CA PHE A 162 1.96 9.23 -9.75
C PHE A 162 2.82 8.99 -10.99
N ARG A 163 4.14 9.04 -10.79
CA ARG A 163 5.15 8.75 -11.82
C ARG A 163 6.21 7.81 -11.26
N PRO A 164 6.81 6.92 -12.07
CA PRO A 164 7.95 6.11 -11.66
C PRO A 164 9.13 6.99 -11.26
N ALA A 165 9.74 6.72 -10.10
CA ALA A 165 11.01 7.29 -9.66
C ALA A 165 12.19 6.36 -9.97
N TYR A 166 12.05 5.08 -9.62
CA TYR A 166 13.03 4.03 -9.94
C TYR A 166 12.40 2.64 -9.86
N ARG A 167 13.14 1.61 -10.28
CA ARG A 167 12.75 0.21 -10.24
C ARG A 167 13.72 -0.59 -9.39
N SER A 168 13.21 -1.55 -8.63
CA SER A 168 14.03 -2.50 -7.88
C SER A 168 13.57 -3.93 -8.17
N PRO A 169 14.46 -4.79 -8.71
CA PRO A 169 14.15 -6.21 -8.86
C PRO A 169 14.05 -6.89 -7.48
N HIS A 170 13.06 -7.75 -7.35
CA HIS A 170 12.90 -8.69 -6.24
C HIS A 170 13.34 -10.08 -6.70
N LEU A 171 14.08 -10.73 -5.83
CA LEU A 171 14.62 -12.06 -6.04
C LEU A 171 14.14 -12.95 -4.91
N ARG A 172 13.80 -14.20 -5.24
CA ARG A 172 13.43 -15.21 -4.26
C ARG A 172 14.40 -16.38 -4.34
N ARG A 173 14.56 -17.09 -3.22
CA ARG A 173 15.36 -18.31 -3.20
C ARG A 173 14.52 -19.47 -3.70
N SER A 174 15.07 -20.24 -4.65
CA SER A 174 14.50 -21.51 -5.11
C SER A 174 14.56 -22.59 -4.03
#